data_AF-R1FY53-F1
#
_entry.id   AF-R1FY53-F1
#
_cell.length_a   1.000
_cell.length_b   1.000
_cell.length_c   1.000
_cell.angle_alpha   90.00
_cell.angle_beta   90.00
_cell.angle_gamma   90.00
#
_symmetry.space_group_name_H-M   'P 1'
#
loop_
_entity.id
_entity.type
_entity.pdbx_description
1 polymer ?
#
loop_
_entity_poly.entity_id
_entity_poly.type
_entity_poly.pdbx_seq_one_letter_code
_entity_poly.pdbx_strand_id
1 'polypeptide(L)'
;MPASGWDTAGAVLLVLWAVAMWTAVGVLALANRRPVRRWVYRGSVAVIGLGVLGQLGHVQEHVAQAGYWLGHPNSPAWMTPWGAGLAAGLQQVLPGRPTFGMELLHLTGNFLFLAGLAGVMVITRHAARTRTRRWAKMGVWMQGLHGLEHLVLTLSIGFGAPRAIGLSTFFGLVDPGPGLTTYRVWWHFVANVVGSIIFGLALYHLWRERREVRATFVLRPLPAVTGRAA
;
A
#
# COMPACT_ATOMS: atom_id res chain seq x y z
N MET A 1 -27.27 2.01 2.65
CA MET A 1 -27.75 0.76 3.27
C MET A 1 -26.95 0.55 4.56
N PRO A 2 -27.54 0.04 5.65
CA PRO A 2 -26.77 -0.37 6.81
C PRO A 2 -25.79 -1.47 6.42
N ALA A 3 -24.55 -1.40 6.89
CA ALA A 3 -23.56 -2.44 6.61
C ALA A 3 -23.95 -3.76 7.29
N SER A 4 -23.83 -4.87 6.56
CA SER A 4 -24.08 -6.20 7.09
C SER A 4 -22.97 -6.64 8.04
N GLY A 5 -23.21 -7.68 8.84
CA GLY A 5 -22.15 -8.28 9.68
C GLY A 5 -20.94 -8.77 8.86
N TRP A 6 -21.16 -9.21 7.62
CA TRP A 6 -20.10 -9.61 6.70
C TRP A 6 -19.27 -8.43 6.21
N ASP A 7 -19.91 -7.28 5.95
CA ASP A 7 -19.22 -6.04 5.58
C ASP A 7 -18.30 -5.56 6.70
N THR A 8 -18.78 -5.58 7.95
CA THR A 8 -17.98 -5.23 9.13
C THR A 8 -16.83 -6.23 9.32
N ALA A 9 -17.10 -7.53 9.23
CA ALA A 9 -16.07 -8.55 9.40
C ALA A 9 -14.97 -8.41 8.33
N GLY A 10 -15.35 -8.21 7.07
CA GLY A 10 -14.40 -7.97 5.97
C GLY A 10 -13.56 -6.71 6.18
N ALA A 11 -14.20 -5.60 6.59
CA ALA A 11 -13.52 -4.36 6.91
C ALA A 11 -12.50 -4.52 8.05
N VAL A 12 -12.88 -5.21 9.14
CA VAL A 12 -12.00 -5.50 10.28
C VAL A 12 -10.83 -6.37 9.85
N LEU A 13 -11.08 -7.45 9.09
CA LEU A 13 -10.02 -8.33 8.59
C LEU A 13 -9.04 -7.59 7.69
N LEU A 14 -9.52 -6.67 6.86
CA LEU A 14 -8.66 -5.84 6.00
C LEU A 14 -7.75 -4.91 6.82
N VAL A 15 -8.29 -4.26 7.86
CA VAL A 15 -7.50 -3.42 8.77
C VAL A 15 -6.49 -4.24 9.55
N LEU A 16 -6.91 -5.39 10.09
CA LEU A 16 -6.01 -6.31 10.82
C LEU A 16 -4.88 -6.82 9.91
N TRP A 17 -5.17 -7.08 8.63
CA TRP A 17 -4.16 -7.45 7.66
C TRP A 17 -3.14 -6.31 7.45
N ALA A 18 -3.60 -5.07 7.29
CA ALA A 18 -2.71 -3.91 7.17
C ALA A 18 -1.82 -3.73 8.40
N VAL A 19 -2.40 -3.85 9.60
CA VAL A 19 -1.66 -3.78 10.87
C VAL A 19 -0.62 -4.90 10.95
N ALA A 20 -1.01 -6.15 10.70
CA ALA A 20 -0.11 -7.29 10.73
C ALA A 20 1.06 -7.15 9.74
N MET A 21 0.78 -6.65 8.53
CA MET A 21 1.80 -6.37 7.51
C MET A 21 2.82 -5.34 8.00
N TRP A 22 2.38 -4.22 8.56
CA TRP A 22 3.27 -3.19 9.08
C TRP A 22 4.04 -3.61 10.32
N THR A 23 3.42 -4.38 11.22
CA THR A 23 4.12 -5.02 12.35
C THR A 23 5.22 -5.95 11.84
N ALA A 24 4.91 -6.80 10.84
CA ALA A 24 5.90 -7.70 10.24
C ALA A 24 7.06 -6.92 9.58
N VAL A 25 6.77 -5.86 8.82
CA VAL A 25 7.79 -4.97 8.25
C VAL A 25 8.70 -4.40 9.34
N GLY A 26 8.13 -3.89 10.45
CA GLY A 26 8.90 -3.35 11.56
C GLY A 26 9.82 -4.38 12.22
N VAL A 27 9.29 -5.57 12.53
CA VAL A 27 10.04 -6.69 13.11
C VAL A 27 11.17 -7.13 12.18
N LEU A 28 10.89 -7.31 10.89
CA LEU A 28 11.89 -7.72 9.90
C LEU A 28 12.95 -6.64 9.71
N ALA A 29 12.57 -5.36 9.66
CA ALA A 29 13.49 -4.24 9.53
C ALA A 29 14.43 -4.14 10.74
N LEU A 30 13.93 -4.37 11.95
CA LEU A 30 14.72 -4.41 13.18
C LEU A 30 15.67 -5.61 13.20
N ALA A 31 15.17 -6.80 12.88
CA ALA A 31 15.96 -8.02 12.80
C ALA A 31 17.07 -7.93 11.75
N ASN A 32 16.82 -7.24 10.64
CA ASN A 32 17.78 -7.04 9.55
C ASN A 32 18.89 -6.02 9.87
N ARG A 33 18.94 -5.45 11.08
CA ARG A 33 20.08 -4.64 11.56
C ARG A 33 21.24 -5.50 12.09
N ARG A 34 20.99 -6.77 12.40
CA ARG A 34 21.93 -7.73 13.02
C ARG A 34 22.43 -8.76 12.00
N PRO A 35 23.32 -9.72 12.37
CA PRO A 35 23.76 -10.78 11.46
C PRO A 35 22.55 -11.47 10.82
N VAL A 36 22.53 -11.45 9.50
CA VAL A 36 21.33 -11.68 8.71
C VAL A 36 20.94 -13.15 8.76
N ARG A 37 19.66 -13.44 9.02
CA ARG A 37 19.14 -14.81 9.22
C ARG A 37 18.20 -15.23 8.09
N ARG A 38 18.18 -16.53 7.76
CA ARG A 38 17.31 -17.11 6.72
C ARG A 38 15.82 -16.81 6.92
N TRP A 39 15.34 -16.68 8.16
CA TRP A 39 13.94 -16.37 8.43
C TRP A 39 13.56 -14.94 8.02
N VAL A 40 14.50 -13.98 8.08
CA VAL A 40 14.26 -12.59 7.64
C VAL A 40 14.03 -12.54 6.14
N TYR A 41 14.79 -13.33 5.37
CA TYR A 41 14.58 -13.49 3.94
C TYR A 41 13.18 -14.05 3.64
N ARG A 42 12.81 -15.18 4.26
CA ARG A 42 11.51 -15.83 4.04
C ARG A 42 10.34 -14.93 4.46
N GLY A 43 10.45 -14.29 5.62
CA GLY A 43 9.46 -13.35 6.12
C GLY A 43 9.30 -12.14 5.19
N SER A 44 10.39 -11.59 4.67
CA SER A 44 10.32 -10.49 3.69
C SER A 44 9.65 -10.94 2.39
N VAL A 45 9.95 -12.15 1.89
CA VAL A 45 9.26 -12.71 0.72
C VAL A 45 7.76 -12.87 0.97
N ALA A 46 7.36 -13.33 2.16
CA ALA A 46 5.95 -13.46 2.53
C ALA A 46 5.24 -12.10 2.56
N VAL A 47 5.85 -11.09 3.20
CA VAL A 47 5.32 -9.71 3.21
C VAL A 47 5.19 -9.15 1.79
N ILE A 48 6.20 -9.34 0.94
CA ILE A 48 6.14 -8.91 -0.46
C ILE A 48 4.97 -9.59 -1.18
N GLY A 49 4.83 -10.91 -1.04
CA GLY A 49 3.75 -11.67 -1.67
C GLY A 49 2.35 -11.23 -1.22
N LEU A 50 2.15 -11.02 0.09
CA LEU A 50 0.91 -10.49 0.63
C LEU A 50 0.65 -9.05 0.13
N GLY A 51 1.68 -8.21 0.07
CA GLY A 51 1.56 -6.87 -0.49
C GLY A 51 1.15 -6.87 -1.97
N VAL A 52 1.63 -7.84 -2.76
CA VAL A 52 1.17 -8.06 -4.15
C VAL A 52 -0.31 -8.40 -4.19
N LEU A 53 -0.78 -9.33 -3.35
CA LEU A 53 -2.20 -9.68 -3.29
C LEU A 53 -3.07 -8.48 -2.93
N GLY A 54 -2.65 -7.68 -1.94
CA GLY A 54 -3.34 -6.44 -1.57
C GLY A 54 -3.40 -5.44 -2.73
N GLN A 55 -2.28 -5.25 -3.44
CA GLN A 55 -2.22 -4.33 -4.57
C GLN A 55 -3.04 -4.80 -5.76
N LEU A 56 -3.14 -6.10 -6.01
CA LEU A 56 -4.01 -6.64 -7.08
C LEU A 56 -5.48 -6.31 -6.81
N GLY A 57 -5.96 -6.53 -5.59
CA GLY A 57 -7.34 -6.14 -5.23
C GLY A 57 -7.55 -4.63 -5.33
N HIS A 58 -6.58 -3.84 -4.87
CA HIS A 58 -6.68 -2.38 -4.88
C HIS A 58 -6.68 -1.80 -6.30
N VAL A 59 -5.75 -2.22 -7.17
CA VAL A 59 -5.70 -1.75 -8.56
C VAL A 59 -6.91 -2.23 -9.37
N GLN A 60 -7.42 -3.45 -9.08
CA GLN A 60 -8.64 -3.96 -9.71
C GLN A 60 -9.84 -3.06 -9.39
N GLU A 61 -9.98 -2.58 -8.16
CA GLU A 61 -11.02 -1.62 -7.80
C GLU A 61 -10.88 -0.32 -8.61
N HIS A 62 -9.68 0.27 -8.68
CA HIS A 62 -9.45 1.49 -9.45
C HIS A 62 -9.71 1.31 -10.96
N VAL A 63 -9.33 0.17 -11.52
CA VAL A 63 -9.63 -0.18 -12.92
C VAL A 63 -11.14 -0.29 -13.14
N ALA A 64 -11.86 -0.93 -12.22
CA ALA A 64 -13.31 -1.07 -12.31
C ALA A 64 -14.01 0.31 -12.20
N GLN A 65 -13.56 1.16 -11.28
CA GLN A 65 -14.08 2.52 -11.13
C GLN A 65 -13.84 3.38 -12.38
N ALA A 66 -12.62 3.36 -12.93
CA ALA A 66 -12.30 4.07 -14.16
C ALA A 66 -13.12 3.54 -15.34
N GLY A 67 -13.26 2.22 -15.47
CA GLY A 67 -14.08 1.59 -16.51
C GLY A 67 -15.56 1.95 -16.40
N TYR A 68 -16.13 1.93 -15.20
CA TYR A 68 -17.50 2.38 -14.96
C TYR A 68 -17.67 3.86 -15.31
N TRP A 69 -16.70 4.70 -14.92
CA TRP A 69 -16.74 6.14 -15.13
C TRP A 69 -16.78 6.54 -16.61
N LEU A 70 -16.11 5.79 -17.49
CA LEU A 70 -16.16 6.03 -18.94
C LEU A 70 -17.59 6.01 -19.51
N GLY A 71 -18.47 5.16 -18.96
CA GLY A 71 -19.88 5.11 -19.35
C GLY A 71 -20.81 6.02 -18.52
N HIS A 72 -20.31 6.57 -17.41
CA HIS A 72 -21.13 7.26 -16.41
C HIS A 72 -20.46 8.53 -15.85
N PRO A 73 -19.92 9.44 -16.68
CA PRO A 73 -19.08 10.56 -16.21
C PRO A 73 -19.79 11.60 -15.34
N ASN A 74 -21.13 11.57 -15.30
CA ASN A 74 -21.96 12.47 -14.48
C ASN A 74 -22.65 11.75 -13.31
N SER A 75 -22.37 10.47 -13.11
CA SER A 75 -22.94 9.71 -11.99
C SER A 75 -22.19 9.99 -10.68
N PRO A 76 -22.78 9.67 -9.51
CA PRO A 76 -22.02 9.63 -8.27
C PRO A 76 -20.83 8.67 -8.36
N ALA A 77 -19.84 8.87 -7.49
CA ALA A 77 -18.71 7.95 -7.36
C ALA A 77 -19.21 6.52 -7.13
N TRP A 78 -18.72 5.59 -7.94
CA TRP A 78 -19.12 4.19 -7.90
C TRP A 78 -18.00 3.33 -7.32
N MET A 79 -18.38 2.20 -6.74
CA MET A 79 -17.47 1.16 -6.27
C MET A 79 -18.07 -0.19 -6.62
N THR A 80 -17.22 -1.21 -6.74
CA THR A 80 -17.72 -2.59 -6.87
C THR A 80 -18.54 -2.99 -5.63
N PRO A 81 -19.41 -4.02 -5.70
CA PRO A 81 -20.23 -4.43 -4.55
C PRO A 81 -19.42 -4.75 -3.28
N TRP A 82 -18.27 -5.41 -3.44
CA TRP A 82 -17.39 -5.75 -2.32
C TRP A 82 -16.61 -4.53 -1.82
N GLY A 83 -16.15 -3.64 -2.71
CA GLY A 83 -15.56 -2.36 -2.32
C GLY A 83 -16.55 -1.49 -1.52
N ALA A 84 -17.79 -1.38 -2.00
CA ALA A 84 -18.87 -0.67 -1.31
C ALA A 84 -19.20 -1.30 0.06
N GLY A 85 -19.23 -2.64 0.14
CA GLY A 85 -19.41 -3.37 1.40
C GLY A 85 -18.30 -3.06 2.41
N LEU A 86 -17.04 -3.20 2.01
CA LEU A 86 -15.88 -2.89 2.87
C LEU A 86 -15.88 -1.43 3.33
N ALA A 87 -16.16 -0.48 2.42
CA ALA A 87 -16.29 0.93 2.76
C ALA A 87 -17.43 1.17 3.75
N ALA A 88 -18.58 0.51 3.59
CA ALA A 88 -19.69 0.60 4.51
C ALA A 88 -19.36 0.00 5.89
N GLY A 89 -18.61 -1.10 5.95
CA GLY A 89 -18.10 -1.67 7.19
C GLY A 89 -17.17 -0.71 7.92
N LEU A 90 -16.22 -0.10 7.21
CA LEU A 90 -15.29 0.91 7.74
C LEU A 90 -16.00 2.20 8.18
N GLN A 91 -17.09 2.57 7.51
CA GLN A 91 -17.90 3.74 7.86
C GLN A 91 -18.49 3.65 9.28
N GLN A 92 -18.65 2.44 9.84
CA GLN A 92 -19.18 2.25 11.20
C GLN A 92 -18.29 2.83 12.29
N VAL A 93 -16.99 3.05 12.02
CA VAL A 93 -16.08 3.67 12.98
C VAL A 93 -16.46 5.13 13.26
N LEU A 94 -16.92 5.85 12.23
CA LEU A 94 -17.43 7.22 12.35
C LEU A 94 -18.74 7.37 11.57
N PRO A 95 -19.87 6.92 12.13
CA PRO A 95 -21.17 7.08 11.51
C PRO A 95 -21.51 8.58 11.33
N GLY A 96 -22.18 8.93 10.24
CA GLY A 96 -22.60 10.32 9.98
C GLY A 96 -21.52 11.22 9.36
N ARG A 97 -20.35 10.69 9.02
CA ARG A 97 -19.31 11.39 8.25
C ARG A 97 -19.26 10.87 6.82
N PRO A 98 -19.95 11.51 5.84
CA PRO A 98 -20.00 11.02 4.46
C PRO A 98 -18.59 10.79 3.91
N THR A 99 -18.42 9.75 3.09
CA THR A 99 -17.16 9.35 2.45
C THR A 99 -16.03 8.85 3.37
N PHE A 100 -16.16 8.93 4.70
CA PHE A 100 -15.10 8.47 5.62
C PHE A 100 -14.70 7.01 5.38
N GLY A 101 -15.67 6.10 5.25
CA GLY A 101 -15.39 4.68 5.02
C GLY A 101 -14.66 4.42 3.71
N MET A 102 -14.93 5.21 2.67
CA MET A 102 -14.24 5.15 1.38
C MET A 102 -12.80 5.64 1.50
N GLU A 103 -12.57 6.79 2.17
CA GLU A 103 -11.21 7.30 2.39
C GLU A 103 -10.37 6.33 3.22
N LEU A 104 -10.97 5.76 4.28
CA LEU A 104 -10.31 4.78 5.13
C LEU A 104 -10.01 3.47 4.38
N LEU A 105 -10.90 3.04 3.47
CA LEU A 105 -10.66 1.88 2.62
C LEU A 105 -9.46 2.10 1.70
N HIS A 106 -9.43 3.23 1.00
CA HIS A 106 -8.30 3.59 0.15
C HIS A 106 -7.01 3.71 0.96
N LEU A 107 -7.04 4.38 2.12
CA LEU A 107 -5.88 4.47 3.02
C LEU A 107 -5.35 3.08 3.37
N THR A 108 -6.23 2.16 3.75
CA THR A 108 -5.88 0.78 4.12
C THR A 108 -5.27 0.02 2.94
N GLY A 109 -5.87 0.11 1.75
CA GLY A 109 -5.32 -0.49 0.52
C GLY A 109 -3.95 0.07 0.14
N ASN A 110 -3.78 1.39 0.24
CA ASN A 110 -2.50 2.06 -0.02
C ASN A 110 -1.42 1.65 0.98
N PHE A 111 -1.78 1.43 2.24
CA PHE A 111 -0.85 0.97 3.29
C PHE A 111 -0.43 -0.48 3.11
N LEU A 112 -1.32 -1.37 2.65
CA LEU A 112 -0.97 -2.74 2.27
C LEU A 112 0.03 -2.76 1.11
N PHE A 113 -0.23 -1.95 0.08
CA PHE A 113 0.68 -1.81 -1.04
C PHE A 113 2.06 -1.27 -0.60
N LEU A 114 2.07 -0.21 0.20
CA LEU A 114 3.30 0.38 0.73
C LEU A 114 4.10 -0.62 1.59
N ALA A 115 3.41 -1.46 2.37
CA ALA A 115 4.06 -2.51 3.16
C ALA A 115 4.76 -3.55 2.27
N GLY A 116 4.18 -3.92 1.12
CA GLY A 116 4.83 -4.78 0.12
C GLY A 116 6.14 -4.18 -0.41
N LEU A 117 6.10 -2.90 -0.81
CA LEU A 117 7.29 -2.14 -1.24
C LEU A 117 8.34 -2.01 -0.12
N ALA A 118 7.89 -1.77 1.11
CA ALA A 118 8.76 -1.73 2.29
C ALA A 118 9.42 -3.11 2.52
N GLY A 119 8.70 -4.21 2.30
CA GLY A 119 9.26 -5.56 2.30
C GLY A 119 10.41 -5.72 1.29
N VAL A 120 10.29 -5.16 0.09
CA VAL A 120 11.38 -5.12 -0.90
C VAL A 120 12.56 -4.28 -0.39
N MET A 121 12.30 -3.13 0.25
CA MET A 121 13.35 -2.30 0.84
C MET A 121 14.08 -2.99 1.99
N VAL A 122 13.37 -3.80 2.77
CA VAL A 122 13.94 -4.64 3.84
C VAL A 122 14.80 -5.74 3.23
N ILE A 123 14.29 -6.54 2.30
CA ILE A 123 15.05 -7.67 1.74
C ILE A 123 16.31 -7.23 0.98
N THR A 124 16.30 -6.04 0.39
CA THR A 124 17.43 -5.48 -0.37
C THR A 124 18.37 -4.59 0.46
N ARG A 125 18.20 -4.51 1.79
CA ARG A 125 18.99 -3.62 2.66
C ARG A 125 20.51 -3.73 2.44
N HIS A 126 21.01 -4.96 2.34
CA HIS A 126 22.44 -5.26 2.19
C HIS A 126 22.89 -5.39 0.73
N ALA A 127 21.94 -5.36 -0.22
CA ALA A 127 22.19 -5.39 -1.66
C ALA A 127 21.90 -4.01 -2.27
N ALA A 128 22.58 -2.97 -1.77
CA ALA A 128 22.17 -1.58 -1.94
C ALA A 128 22.28 -1.05 -3.39
N ARG A 129 23.13 -1.67 -4.22
CA ARG A 129 23.39 -1.24 -5.61
C ARG A 129 22.50 -1.91 -6.65
N THR A 130 21.54 -2.73 -6.22
CA THR A 130 20.62 -3.46 -7.09
C THR A 130 19.60 -2.55 -7.77
N ARG A 131 19.17 -2.91 -8.99
CA ARG A 131 18.07 -2.19 -9.67
C ARG A 131 16.76 -2.36 -8.91
N THR A 132 16.56 -3.52 -8.28
CA THR A 132 15.44 -3.79 -7.37
C THR A 132 15.28 -2.67 -6.34
N ARG A 133 16.35 -2.32 -5.63
CA ARG A 133 16.29 -1.31 -4.57
C ARG A 133 15.98 0.07 -5.11
N ARG A 134 16.51 0.42 -6.29
CA ARG A 134 16.21 1.70 -6.95
C ARG A 134 14.72 1.83 -7.24
N TRP A 135 14.12 0.83 -7.90
CA TRP A 135 12.69 0.82 -8.21
C TRP A 135 11.83 0.77 -6.95
N ALA A 136 12.19 -0.06 -5.97
CA ALA A 136 11.48 -0.12 -4.68
C ALA A 136 11.52 1.23 -3.94
N LYS A 137 12.66 1.94 -3.94
CA LYS A 137 12.77 3.27 -3.34
C LYS A 137 11.88 4.29 -4.05
N MET A 138 11.83 4.27 -5.39
CA MET A 138 10.90 5.12 -6.14
C MET A 138 9.45 4.80 -5.79
N GLY A 139 9.10 3.50 -5.70
CA GLY A 139 7.78 3.04 -5.30
C GLY A 139 7.41 3.50 -3.90
N VAL A 140 8.30 3.36 -2.91
CA VAL A 140 8.05 3.83 -1.54
C VAL A 140 7.80 5.33 -1.49
N TRP A 141 8.52 6.14 -2.27
CA TRP A 141 8.28 7.59 -2.30
C TRP A 141 6.94 7.94 -2.96
N MET A 142 6.68 7.39 -4.15
CA MET A 142 5.45 7.64 -4.88
C MET A 142 4.23 7.19 -4.06
N GLN A 143 4.27 5.96 -3.57
CA GLN A 143 3.20 5.37 -2.78
C GLN A 143 3.09 5.99 -1.38
N GLY A 144 4.20 6.45 -0.81
CA GLY A 144 4.22 7.18 0.45
C GLY A 144 3.54 8.54 0.36
N LEU A 145 3.79 9.29 -0.72
CA LEU A 145 3.11 10.57 -0.98
C LEU A 145 1.61 10.38 -1.22
N HIS A 146 1.24 9.37 -2.02
CA HIS A 146 -0.16 9.04 -2.27
C HIS A 146 -0.88 8.51 -1.02
N GLY A 147 -0.22 7.67 -0.22
CA GLY A 147 -0.74 7.21 1.07
C GLY A 147 -0.88 8.36 2.09
N LEU A 148 0.05 9.32 2.08
CA LEU A 148 -0.05 10.54 2.90
C LEU A 148 -1.25 11.39 2.48
N GLU A 149 -1.51 11.52 1.18
CA GLU A 149 -2.72 12.20 0.69
C GLU A 149 -3.98 11.56 1.27
N HIS A 150 -4.13 10.23 1.16
CA HIS A 150 -5.27 9.53 1.77
C HIS A 150 -5.33 9.65 3.28
N LEU A 151 -4.18 9.73 3.95
CA LEU A 151 -4.14 9.98 5.39
C LEU A 151 -4.74 11.35 5.70
N VAL A 152 -4.36 12.40 4.96
CA VAL A 152 -4.91 13.75 5.14
C VAL A 152 -6.40 13.80 4.78
N LEU A 153 -6.83 13.16 3.69
CA LEU A 153 -8.24 13.05 3.30
C LEU A 153 -9.07 12.38 4.41
N THR A 154 -8.58 11.25 4.94
CA THR A 154 -9.25 10.49 6.01
C THR A 154 -9.29 11.30 7.32
N LEU A 155 -8.16 11.88 7.74
CA LEU A 155 -8.06 12.64 8.97
C LEU A 155 -8.87 13.93 8.92
N SER A 156 -8.92 14.62 7.78
CA SER A 156 -9.73 15.84 7.65
C SER A 156 -11.21 15.57 7.91
N ILE A 157 -11.76 14.50 7.33
CA ILE A 157 -13.13 14.06 7.64
C ILE A 157 -13.24 13.60 9.10
N GLY A 158 -12.26 12.83 9.59
CA GLY A 158 -12.24 12.30 10.95
C GLY A 158 -12.25 13.39 12.03
N PHE A 159 -11.51 14.48 11.82
CA PHE A 159 -11.50 15.67 12.67
C PHE A 159 -12.66 16.64 12.40
N GLY A 160 -13.52 16.29 11.46
CA GLY A 160 -14.84 16.85 11.33
C GLY A 160 -15.02 17.91 10.25
N ALA A 161 -14.08 18.01 9.30
CA ALA A 161 -14.30 18.76 8.07
C ALA A 161 -15.55 18.24 7.34
N PRO A 162 -16.32 19.12 6.68
CA PRO A 162 -17.52 18.73 5.94
C PRO A 162 -17.21 17.91 4.67
N ARG A 163 -15.96 17.93 4.21
CA ARG A 163 -15.48 17.26 2.99
C ARG A 163 -14.02 16.84 3.18
N ALA A 164 -13.56 15.88 2.37
CA ALA A 164 -12.16 15.48 2.34
C ALA A 164 -11.26 16.62 1.81
N ILE A 165 -10.15 16.90 2.49
CA ILE A 165 -9.20 17.95 2.13
C ILE A 165 -7.87 17.29 1.73
N GLY A 166 -7.45 17.46 0.48
CA GLY A 166 -6.19 16.90 -0.03
C GLY A 166 -5.95 17.29 -1.49
N LEU A 167 -4.86 16.80 -2.08
CA LEU A 167 -4.45 17.18 -3.44
C LEU A 167 -5.54 16.83 -4.48
N SER A 168 -6.10 15.63 -4.42
CA SER A 168 -7.18 15.16 -5.28
C SER A 168 -8.50 15.89 -5.07
N THR A 169 -8.64 16.68 -3.99
CA THR A 169 -9.80 17.55 -3.76
C THR A 169 -9.47 19.03 -3.94
N PHE A 170 -8.32 19.35 -4.54
CA PHE A 170 -7.79 20.72 -4.63
C PHE A 170 -7.78 21.42 -3.27
N PHE A 171 -7.37 20.71 -2.22
CA PHE A 171 -7.38 21.16 -0.83
C PHE A 171 -8.77 21.62 -0.34
N GLY A 172 -9.83 21.03 -0.89
CA GLY A 172 -11.22 21.39 -0.58
C GLY A 172 -11.71 22.69 -1.23
N LEU A 173 -10.91 23.32 -2.09
CA LEU A 173 -11.22 24.59 -2.75
C LEU A 173 -12.26 24.45 -3.88
N VAL A 174 -12.47 23.24 -4.39
CA VAL A 174 -13.45 22.94 -5.43
C VAL A 174 -14.66 22.28 -4.80
N ASP A 175 -15.86 22.71 -5.19
CA ASP A 175 -17.10 22.13 -4.69
C ASP A 175 -17.34 20.71 -5.22
N PRO A 176 -17.98 19.84 -4.43
CA PRO A 176 -18.33 18.50 -4.88
C PRO A 176 -19.20 18.53 -6.13
N GLY A 177 -18.86 17.71 -7.12
CA GLY A 177 -19.62 17.57 -8.35
C GLY A 177 -18.97 16.60 -9.35
N PRO A 178 -19.56 16.42 -10.54
CA PRO A 178 -19.04 15.52 -11.57
C PRO A 178 -17.60 15.83 -12.00
N GLY A 179 -17.24 17.12 -12.10
CA GLY A 179 -15.89 17.54 -12.46
C GLY A 179 -14.85 17.11 -11.42
N LEU A 180 -15.10 17.38 -10.14
CA LEU A 180 -14.21 16.95 -9.05
C LEU A 180 -14.14 15.42 -8.97
N THR A 181 -15.27 14.73 -9.13
CA THR A 181 -15.32 13.26 -9.09
C THR A 181 -14.52 12.66 -10.25
N THR A 182 -14.66 13.21 -11.46
CA THR A 182 -13.87 12.80 -12.64
C THR A 182 -12.39 12.94 -12.37
N TYR A 183 -11.96 14.11 -11.87
CA TYR A 183 -10.56 14.34 -11.53
C TYR A 183 -10.05 13.32 -10.50
N ARG A 184 -10.83 13.08 -9.44
CA ARG A 184 -10.46 12.10 -8.40
C ARG A 184 -10.33 10.69 -8.96
N VAL A 185 -11.29 10.20 -9.75
CA VAL A 185 -11.23 8.86 -10.34
C VAL A 185 -9.95 8.69 -11.15
N TRP A 186 -9.64 9.65 -12.05
CA TRP A 186 -8.44 9.57 -12.87
C TRP A 186 -7.15 9.75 -12.08
N TRP A 187 -7.12 10.65 -11.09
CA TRP A 187 -5.98 10.85 -10.22
C TRP A 187 -5.57 9.55 -9.51
N HIS A 188 -6.50 8.92 -8.81
CA HIS A 188 -6.24 7.70 -8.06
C HIS A 188 -5.95 6.51 -8.98
N PHE A 189 -6.63 6.42 -10.13
CA PHE A 189 -6.35 5.41 -11.14
C PHE A 189 -4.91 5.51 -11.65
N VAL A 190 -4.49 6.69 -12.12
CA VAL A 190 -3.14 6.91 -12.66
C VAL A 190 -2.09 6.65 -11.58
N ALA A 191 -2.29 7.16 -10.37
CA ALA A 191 -1.39 6.91 -9.25
C ALA A 191 -1.23 5.41 -8.99
N ASN A 192 -2.32 4.65 -8.87
CA ASN A 192 -2.26 3.21 -8.62
C ASN A 192 -1.65 2.41 -9.78
N VAL A 193 -1.94 2.77 -11.03
CA VAL A 193 -1.34 2.10 -12.20
C VAL A 193 0.16 2.34 -12.26
N VAL A 194 0.60 3.60 -12.13
CA VAL A 194 2.03 3.95 -12.12
C VAL A 194 2.74 3.27 -10.95
N GLY A 195 2.15 3.30 -9.75
CA GLY A 195 2.66 2.59 -8.58
C GLY A 195 2.79 1.08 -8.84
N SER A 196 1.77 0.46 -9.43
CA SER A 196 1.77 -0.97 -9.78
C SER A 196 2.88 -1.32 -10.78
N ILE A 197 3.10 -0.48 -11.79
CA ILE A 197 4.19 -0.67 -12.77
C ILE A 197 5.54 -0.60 -12.07
N ILE A 198 5.76 0.41 -11.22
CA ILE A 198 7.00 0.55 -10.44
C ILE A 198 7.23 -0.67 -9.55
N PHE A 199 6.18 -1.16 -8.89
CA PHE A 199 6.28 -2.36 -8.06
C PHE A 199 6.56 -3.61 -8.89
N GLY A 200 5.89 -3.78 -10.02
CA GLY A 200 6.14 -4.86 -10.98
C GLY A 200 7.58 -4.87 -11.47
N LEU A 201 8.15 -3.70 -11.79
CA LEU A 201 9.56 -3.56 -12.16
C LEU A 201 10.50 -3.90 -11.00
N ALA A 202 10.18 -3.50 -9.77
CA ALA A 202 10.94 -3.89 -8.59
C ALA A 202 10.92 -5.41 -8.40
N LEU A 203 9.77 -6.08 -8.58
CA LEU A 203 9.64 -7.54 -8.47
C LEU A 203 10.36 -8.28 -9.61
N TYR A 204 10.25 -7.79 -10.84
CA TYR A 204 10.97 -8.33 -11.99
C TYR A 204 12.48 -8.28 -11.76
N HIS A 205 13.01 -7.14 -11.31
CA HIS A 205 14.42 -7.03 -10.96
C HIS A 205 14.77 -7.89 -9.75
N LEU A 206 13.90 -7.99 -8.73
CA LEU A 206 14.13 -8.84 -7.55
C LEU A 206 14.28 -10.31 -7.96
N TRP A 207 13.46 -10.77 -8.91
CA TRP A 207 13.57 -12.11 -9.47
C TRP A 207 14.88 -12.33 -10.21
N ARG A 208 15.32 -11.37 -11.03
CA ARG A 208 16.60 -11.45 -11.77
C ARG A 208 17.81 -11.40 -10.83
N GLU A 209 17.76 -10.56 -9.82
CA GLU A 209 18.83 -10.30 -8.84
C GLU A 209 18.72 -11.22 -7.60
N ARG A 210 17.80 -12.19 -7.60
CA ARG A 210 17.48 -13.04 -6.43
C ARG A 210 18.69 -13.77 -5.83
N ARG A 211 19.67 -14.14 -6.65
CA ARG A 211 20.89 -14.85 -6.22
C ARG A 211 21.77 -13.93 -5.40
N GLU A 212 22.00 -12.70 -5.87
CA GLU A 212 22.77 -11.67 -5.17
C GLU A 212 22.09 -11.28 -3.87
N VAL A 213 20.78 -11.00 -3.90
CA VAL A 213 20.01 -10.67 -2.71
C VAL A 213 20.07 -11.81 -1.69
N ARG A 214 19.86 -13.06 -2.11
CA ARG A 214 19.88 -14.23 -1.21
C ARG A 214 21.27 -14.50 -0.62
N ALA A 215 22.36 -14.23 -1.35
CA ALA A 215 23.72 -14.43 -0.86
C ALA A 215 23.98 -13.64 0.44
N THR A 216 23.38 -12.45 0.56
CA THR A 216 23.48 -11.60 1.76
C THR A 216 22.84 -12.22 3.02
N PHE A 217 22.01 -13.27 2.88
CA PHE A 217 21.32 -13.97 3.99
C PHE A 217 21.86 -15.39 4.25
N VAL A 218 22.78 -15.89 3.42
CA VAL A 218 23.25 -17.29 3.46
C VAL A 218 24.73 -17.41 3.82
N LEU A 219 25.56 -16.39 3.53
CA LEU A 219 26.98 -16.43 3.88
C LEU A 219 27.18 -16.21 5.39
N ARG A 220 27.67 -17.25 6.08
CA ARG A 220 28.30 -17.09 7.40
C ARG A 220 29.47 -16.11 7.23
N PRO A 221 29.65 -15.11 8.11
CA PRO A 221 30.97 -14.52 8.26
C PRO A 221 31.93 -15.68 8.53
N LEU A 222 32.92 -15.88 7.67
CA LEU A 222 34.06 -16.73 8.05
C LEU A 222 34.58 -16.16 9.37
N PRO A 223 34.82 -16.98 10.40
CA PRO A 223 35.46 -16.49 11.61
C PRO A 223 36.72 -15.74 11.16
N ALA A 224 36.86 -14.50 11.61
CA ALA A 224 38.08 -13.74 11.41
C ALA A 224 39.22 -14.65 11.84
N VAL A 225 40.03 -15.10 10.87
CA VAL A 225 41.27 -15.79 11.16
C VAL A 225 42.10 -14.74 11.88
N THR A 226 42.06 -14.77 13.21
CA THR A 226 42.94 -14.00 14.05
C THR A 226 44.34 -14.52 13.77
N GLY A 227 44.99 -13.95 12.77
CA GLY A 227 46.41 -14.07 12.54
C GLY A 227 47.14 -13.39 13.70
N ARG A 228 47.21 -14.06 14.85
CA ARG A 228 48.38 -13.92 15.72
C ARG A 228 49.43 -14.85 15.15
N ALA A 229 50.22 -14.32 14.21
CA ALA A 229 51.56 -14.83 14.00
C ALA A 229 52.32 -14.65 15.33
N ALA A 230 52.87 -15.76 15.81
CA ALA A 230 53.74 -15.86 16.96
C ALA A 230 55.08 -15.16 16.72
#